data_AF-A0A953SN41-F1
#
_entry.id   AF-A0A953SN41-F1
#
_cell.length_a   1.000
_cell.length_b   1.000
_cell.length_c   1.000
_cell.angle_alpha   90.00
_cell.angle_beta   90.00
_cell.angle_gamma   90.00
#
_symmetry.space_group_name_H-M   'P 1'
#
loop_
_entity.id
_entity.type
_entity.pdbx_description
1 polymer ?
#
loop_
_entity_poly.entity_id
_entity_poly.type
_entity_poly.pdbx_seq_one_letter_code
_entity_poly.pdbx_strand_id
1 'polypeptide(L)'
;MKSIFRILILLLLNTFILAHEQHVHQYLTVEAYYFLKQVLGYDIDEMLLHLDNGPVSAKWTNGTITSGAWLEDEEDVVYHLRDFIEPFFDGALISITHFWDADEGDSTPNTFRVNWEGLGGSLNANIGPYPNAYEKIMNFAYPNYSWEIKYELSNYGLWSFNSISGETVTITADQIGIKYQKLTNLYKDKIAIISGYDQLGTWQNCNYEVYIPEEYINFMVWEILGRMCHLLQDISVPAHAHRDEHGMVPDPFEDHMGEIEHYTFWNHSNIGNSLLNPMNSSNPIHFLMYTTQQIADHFGSRGPYEGVGDGADGDNLGGNPLTEELVFFQWGGETNLLQTLGEPTYMASAYPDAEIENMRDKTIPHVIKTTAGLLYWFALEANLIVDVSFKNNFNAGILYLDNNTIDSGTSIPLSVSSNQVISAIEPQHPGLSHFIWNDTESPSAEQSSWKKFVNEVPYPLQNNQNITYYLTVQANDANAIYEADMKEAHKVDKNYDTEFQGVISNDPKYMVKYSSGNVIADQYIYPNGYPLVFGGWGDQIVPNNSRSRPINNINQDLEVNAN
;
A
#
# COMPACT_ATOMS: atom_id res chain seq x y z
N MET A 1 32.35 -44.15 26.96
CA MET A 1 31.23 -44.89 26.31
C MET A 1 29.86 -44.47 26.83
N LYS A 2 29.56 -44.49 28.14
CA LYS A 2 28.24 -44.09 28.66
C LYS A 2 27.88 -42.60 28.40
N SER A 3 28.87 -41.70 28.32
CA SER A 3 28.65 -40.29 28.01
C SER A 3 28.35 -40.03 26.52
N ILE A 4 28.98 -40.79 25.62
CA ILE A 4 28.75 -40.70 24.16
C ILE A 4 27.36 -41.24 23.80
N PHE A 5 26.91 -42.31 24.47
CA PHE A 5 25.57 -42.87 24.26
C PHE A 5 24.44 -41.94 24.77
N ARG A 6 24.72 -41.11 25.79
CA ARG A 6 23.77 -40.10 26.30
C ARG A 6 23.65 -38.90 25.37
N ILE A 7 24.75 -38.47 24.76
CA ILE A 7 24.75 -37.42 23.72
C ILE A 7 24.00 -37.92 22.47
N LEU A 8 24.20 -39.19 22.08
CA LEU A 8 23.46 -39.78 20.96
C LEU A 8 21.96 -39.91 21.19
N ILE A 9 21.51 -40.14 22.43
CA ILE A 9 20.08 -40.17 22.79
C ILE A 9 19.48 -38.76 22.84
N LEU A 10 20.24 -37.75 23.28
CA LEU A 10 19.82 -36.34 23.19
C LEU A 10 19.69 -35.87 21.74
N LEU A 11 20.61 -36.29 20.85
CA LEU A 11 20.52 -36.05 19.40
C LEU A 11 19.31 -36.74 18.73
N LEU A 12 18.81 -37.84 19.31
CA LEU A 12 17.64 -38.58 18.80
C LEU A 12 16.30 -38.09 19.37
N LEU A 13 16.33 -37.19 20.36
CA LEU A 13 15.14 -36.64 21.04
C LEU A 13 14.89 -35.16 20.70
N ASN A 14 15.60 -34.58 19.73
CA ASN A 14 15.17 -33.35 19.04
C ASN A 14 13.94 -33.67 18.18
N THR A 15 12.82 -34.03 18.81
CA THR A 15 11.52 -33.78 18.21
C THR A 15 11.41 -32.27 18.06
N PHE A 16 11.41 -31.82 16.81
CA PHE A 16 11.22 -30.44 16.36
C PHE A 16 10.21 -29.71 17.26
N ILE A 17 10.72 -28.86 18.14
CA ILE A 17 9.92 -27.85 18.83
C ILE A 17 9.97 -26.65 17.90
N LEU A 18 9.11 -26.67 16.89
CA LEU A 18 8.79 -25.49 16.10
C LEU A 18 7.44 -25.04 16.67
N ALA A 19 7.53 -24.03 17.53
CA ALA A 19 6.36 -23.37 18.05
C ALA A 19 5.84 -22.47 16.92
N HIS A 20 4.54 -22.60 16.62
CA HIS A 20 3.88 -22.47 15.31
C HIS A 20 4.46 -23.37 14.18
N GLU A 21 3.61 -24.22 13.59
CA GLU A 21 3.99 -24.89 12.34
C GLU A 21 4.07 -23.84 11.22
N GLN A 22 5.15 -23.84 10.43
CA GLN A 22 5.47 -22.78 9.46
C GLN A 22 4.34 -22.49 8.44
N HIS A 23 3.37 -23.39 8.30
CA HIS A 23 2.18 -23.22 7.47
C HIS A 23 1.22 -22.13 7.98
N VAL A 24 1.24 -21.77 9.27
CA VAL A 24 0.36 -20.73 9.85
C VAL A 24 0.70 -19.37 9.27
N HIS A 25 1.99 -19.02 9.21
CA HIS A 25 2.46 -17.75 8.65
C HIS A 25 2.14 -17.63 7.15
N GLN A 26 2.28 -18.73 6.41
CA GLN A 26 1.90 -18.77 5.00
C GLN A 26 0.39 -18.53 4.82
N TYR A 27 -0.43 -19.18 5.65
CA TYR A 27 -1.87 -18.97 5.62
C TYR A 27 -2.25 -17.51 5.90
N LEU A 28 -1.74 -16.92 6.99
CA LEU A 28 -2.02 -15.53 7.35
C LEU A 28 -1.58 -14.55 6.25
N THR A 29 -0.46 -14.84 5.59
CA THR A 29 0.05 -14.07 4.44
C THR A 29 -0.90 -14.13 3.25
N VAL A 30 -1.41 -15.31 2.90
CA VAL A 30 -2.37 -15.50 1.81
C VAL A 30 -3.70 -14.82 2.13
N GLU A 31 -4.20 -14.98 3.35
CA GLU A 31 -5.44 -14.32 3.79
C GLU A 31 -5.31 -12.79 3.82
N ALA A 32 -4.13 -12.27 4.18
CA ALA A 32 -3.87 -10.84 4.13
C ALA A 32 -3.91 -10.29 2.69
N TYR A 33 -3.34 -11.02 1.72
CA TYR A 33 -3.44 -10.63 0.31
C TYR A 33 -4.90 -10.62 -0.18
N TYR A 34 -5.66 -11.68 0.10
CA TYR A 34 -7.06 -11.74 -0.34
C TYR A 34 -7.94 -10.71 0.37
N PHE A 35 -7.63 -10.37 1.61
CA PHE A 35 -8.27 -9.25 2.30
C PHE A 35 -7.95 -7.92 1.63
N LEU A 36 -6.68 -7.67 1.28
CA LEU A 36 -6.28 -6.48 0.53
C LEU A 36 -7.01 -6.38 -0.81
N LYS A 37 -7.04 -7.47 -1.59
CA LYS A 37 -7.81 -7.58 -2.84
C LYS A 37 -9.29 -7.25 -2.62
N GLN A 38 -9.90 -7.79 -1.58
CA GLN A 38 -11.31 -7.54 -1.27
C GLN A 38 -11.58 -6.06 -0.99
N VAL A 39 -10.68 -5.38 -0.27
CA VAL A 39 -10.83 -3.95 0.03
C VAL A 39 -10.60 -3.08 -1.22
N LEU A 40 -9.60 -3.41 -2.04
CA LEU A 40 -9.29 -2.67 -3.26
C LEU A 40 -10.31 -2.93 -4.38
N GLY A 41 -10.94 -4.11 -4.40
CA GLY A 41 -11.86 -4.54 -5.45
C GLY A 41 -11.17 -5.07 -6.71
N TYR A 42 -9.85 -5.22 -6.72
CA TYR A 42 -9.05 -5.72 -7.84
C TYR A 42 -7.77 -6.43 -7.37
N ASP A 43 -7.15 -7.19 -8.27
CA ASP A 43 -5.86 -7.85 -8.05
C ASP A 43 -4.67 -6.88 -8.27
N ILE A 44 -3.63 -7.03 -7.45
CA ILE A 44 -2.31 -6.47 -7.72
C ILE A 44 -1.53 -7.57 -8.45
N ASP A 45 -1.59 -7.59 -9.79
CA ASP A 45 -1.13 -8.72 -10.62
C ASP A 45 0.29 -9.19 -10.28
N GLU A 46 1.21 -8.24 -10.13
CA GLU A 46 2.61 -8.51 -9.82
C GLU A 46 2.80 -9.17 -8.43
N MET A 47 2.06 -8.69 -7.42
CA MET A 47 2.10 -9.28 -6.09
C MET A 47 1.42 -10.66 -6.07
N LEU A 48 0.34 -10.84 -6.84
CA LEU A 48 -0.34 -12.14 -6.99
C LEU A 48 0.59 -13.19 -7.60
N LEU A 49 1.36 -12.80 -8.62
CA LEU A 49 2.34 -13.65 -9.29
C LEU A 49 3.40 -14.18 -8.30
N HIS A 50 3.71 -13.39 -7.27
CA HIS A 50 4.71 -13.68 -6.26
C HIS A 50 4.10 -14.05 -4.90
N LEU A 51 2.80 -14.33 -4.82
CA LEU A 51 2.17 -14.68 -3.54
C LEU A 51 2.61 -16.07 -3.06
N ASP A 52 2.39 -17.09 -3.89
CA ASP A 52 2.68 -18.50 -3.58
C ASP A 52 2.97 -19.30 -4.86
N ASN A 53 3.97 -20.19 -4.81
CA ASN A 53 4.34 -21.05 -5.93
C ASN A 53 4.61 -22.52 -5.56
N GLY A 54 4.21 -22.96 -4.36
CA GLY A 54 4.31 -24.35 -3.93
C GLY A 54 5.41 -24.60 -2.90
N PRO A 55 6.15 -25.73 -2.96
CA PRO A 55 7.05 -26.12 -1.87
C PRO A 55 8.19 -25.11 -1.70
N VAL A 56 8.44 -24.76 -0.44
CA VAL A 56 9.53 -23.88 -0.06
C VAL A 56 10.87 -24.58 -0.27
N SER A 57 11.76 -23.92 -1.01
CA SER A 57 13.13 -24.37 -1.28
C SER A 57 14.12 -23.54 -0.46
N ALA A 58 15.41 -23.54 -0.82
CA ALA A 58 16.40 -22.71 -0.15
C ALA A 58 16.10 -21.22 -0.33
N LYS A 59 16.60 -20.38 0.60
CA LYS A 59 16.48 -18.92 0.47
C LYS A 59 16.92 -18.39 -0.88
N TRP A 60 16.21 -17.35 -1.31
CA TRP A 60 16.43 -16.59 -2.51
C TRP A 60 16.27 -17.42 -3.80
N THR A 61 15.41 -18.43 -3.77
CA THR A 61 15.15 -19.30 -4.94
C THR A 61 13.68 -19.39 -5.33
N ASN A 62 12.76 -19.19 -4.38
CA ASN A 62 11.33 -19.25 -4.66
C ASN A 62 10.82 -17.91 -5.20
N GLY A 63 11.27 -16.81 -4.59
CA GLY A 63 10.77 -15.46 -4.91
C GLY A 63 9.30 -15.29 -4.64
N THR A 64 8.81 -15.86 -3.54
CA THR A 64 7.41 -15.67 -3.12
C THR A 64 7.32 -15.13 -1.70
N ILE A 65 6.21 -14.46 -1.43
CA ILE A 65 5.92 -13.91 -0.10
C ILE A 65 5.70 -15.07 0.89
N THR A 66 4.98 -16.13 0.52
CA THR A 66 4.79 -17.30 1.40
C THR A 66 6.07 -18.08 1.66
N SER A 67 7.00 -18.19 0.70
CA SER A 67 8.30 -18.80 0.96
C SER A 67 9.15 -17.96 1.91
N GLY A 68 9.11 -16.64 1.77
CA GLY A 68 9.76 -15.72 2.69
C GLY A 68 9.24 -15.86 4.11
N ALA A 69 7.90 -15.92 4.25
CA ALA A 69 7.26 -16.10 5.54
C ALA A 69 7.73 -17.40 6.21
N TRP A 70 7.70 -18.52 5.49
CA TRP A 70 8.20 -19.80 6.00
C TRP A 70 9.69 -19.78 6.41
N LEU A 71 10.55 -19.18 5.57
CA LEU A 71 12.00 -19.26 5.77
C LEU A 71 12.51 -18.37 6.92
N GLU A 72 11.66 -17.50 7.49
CA GLU A 72 12.06 -16.66 8.62
C GLU A 72 12.32 -17.48 9.89
N ASP A 73 11.54 -18.53 10.14
CA ASP A 73 11.77 -19.47 11.26
C ASP A 73 12.94 -20.42 11.03
N GLU A 74 13.35 -20.63 9.78
CA GLU A 74 14.42 -21.56 9.42
C GLU A 74 15.79 -20.89 9.37
N GLU A 75 15.81 -19.57 9.17
CA GLU A 75 17.03 -18.84 8.87
C GLU A 75 16.98 -17.37 9.33
N ASP A 76 17.84 -17.01 10.26
CA ASP A 76 18.13 -15.61 10.56
C ASP A 76 19.14 -15.04 9.56
N VAL A 77 18.63 -14.42 8.49
CA VAL A 77 19.43 -13.84 7.41
C VAL A 77 19.99 -12.45 7.72
N VAL A 78 19.55 -11.81 8.80
CA VAL A 78 19.99 -10.44 9.17
C VAL A 78 21.16 -10.50 10.14
N TYR A 79 21.03 -11.26 11.23
CA TYR A 79 22.05 -11.30 12.28
C TYR A 79 22.90 -12.57 12.27
N HIS A 80 22.48 -13.60 11.52
CA HIS A 80 23.19 -14.86 11.37
C HIS A 80 23.57 -15.51 12.71
N LEU A 81 22.67 -15.46 13.70
CA LEU A 81 22.97 -15.96 15.05
C LEU A 81 23.31 -17.46 15.07
N ARG A 82 22.81 -18.22 14.09
CA ARG A 82 23.16 -19.63 13.84
C ARG A 82 24.66 -19.86 13.61
N ASP A 83 25.37 -18.92 13.00
CA ASP A 83 26.80 -19.07 12.68
C ASP A 83 27.69 -18.99 13.93
N PHE A 84 27.19 -18.40 15.02
CA PHE A 84 27.98 -18.11 16.22
C PHE A 84 27.80 -19.12 17.35
N ILE A 85 26.69 -19.87 17.36
CA ILE A 85 26.34 -20.73 18.48
C ILE A 85 26.25 -22.18 17.99
N GLU A 86 27.13 -23.02 18.54
CA GLU A 86 27.27 -24.46 18.22
C GLU A 86 25.92 -25.22 18.10
N PRO A 87 25.87 -26.35 17.35
CA PRO A 87 24.64 -27.01 16.84
C PRO A 87 23.62 -27.55 17.87
N PHE A 88 23.72 -27.19 19.14
CA PHE A 88 22.86 -27.67 20.22
C PHE A 88 21.56 -26.89 20.41
N PHE A 89 21.41 -25.70 19.81
CA PHE A 89 20.27 -24.79 20.04
C PHE A 89 19.64 -24.27 18.75
N ASP A 90 19.72 -25.06 17.66
CA ASP A 90 19.56 -24.59 16.28
C ASP A 90 18.23 -23.87 15.98
N GLY A 91 17.10 -24.31 16.56
CA GLY A 91 15.78 -23.69 16.32
C GLY A 91 15.49 -22.48 17.22
N ALA A 92 15.68 -22.63 18.53
CA ALA A 92 15.34 -21.59 19.51
C ALA A 92 16.14 -20.28 19.30
N LEU A 93 17.32 -20.34 18.69
CA LEU A 93 18.17 -19.16 18.44
C LEU A 93 17.86 -18.44 17.13
N ILE A 94 17.02 -18.99 16.25
CA ILE A 94 16.53 -18.27 15.08
C ILE A 94 15.42 -17.32 15.53
N SER A 95 14.46 -17.84 16.30
CA SER A 95 13.29 -17.11 16.76
C SER A 95 13.55 -16.08 17.87
N ILE A 96 14.68 -16.10 18.59
CA ILE A 96 15.01 -15.07 19.61
C ILE A 96 15.00 -13.62 19.07
N THR A 97 15.07 -13.44 17.76
CA THR A 97 14.97 -12.14 17.08
C THR A 97 13.55 -11.78 16.64
N HIS A 98 12.56 -12.64 16.92
CA HIS A 98 11.15 -12.47 16.55
C HIS A 98 10.30 -11.86 17.68
N PHE A 99 10.93 -11.56 18.82
CA PHE A 99 10.29 -10.94 19.97
C PHE A 99 10.53 -9.43 19.96
N TRP A 100 9.56 -8.66 20.44
CA TRP A 100 9.70 -7.23 20.68
C TRP A 100 8.66 -6.76 21.69
N ASP A 101 9.15 -6.19 22.79
CA ASP A 101 8.37 -5.50 23.79
C ASP A 101 8.38 -4.00 23.45
N ALA A 102 7.27 -3.52 22.93
CA ALA A 102 7.17 -2.14 22.44
C ALA A 102 7.19 -1.11 23.58
N ASP A 103 6.80 -1.52 24.80
CA ASP A 103 6.72 -0.64 25.97
C ASP A 103 8.09 -0.32 26.56
N GLU A 104 9.06 -1.19 26.35
CA GLU A 104 10.45 -0.90 26.67
C GLU A 104 11.18 -0.12 25.56
N GLY A 105 10.56 0.03 24.38
CA GLY A 105 11.00 0.89 23.29
C GLY A 105 11.69 0.17 22.13
N ASP A 106 11.63 0.83 20.97
CA ASP A 106 12.11 0.37 19.65
C ASP A 106 13.50 -0.29 19.62
N SER A 107 14.47 0.23 20.37
CA SER A 107 15.86 -0.26 20.36
C SER A 107 16.21 -1.09 21.59
N THR A 108 15.21 -1.50 22.38
CA THR A 108 15.47 -2.33 23.55
C THR A 108 15.75 -3.76 23.10
N PRO A 109 16.93 -4.31 23.41
CA PRO A 109 17.26 -5.67 23.01
C PRO A 109 16.47 -6.69 23.82
N ASN A 110 16.28 -7.86 23.24
CA ASN A 110 15.67 -9.00 23.92
C ASN A 110 16.65 -9.60 24.93
N THR A 111 16.14 -9.86 26.13
CA THR A 111 16.82 -10.68 27.14
C THR A 111 15.85 -11.74 27.63
N PHE A 112 16.23 -13.01 27.51
CA PHE A 112 15.35 -14.12 27.86
C PHE A 112 15.83 -14.78 29.13
N ARG A 113 14.89 -15.12 30.02
CA ARG A 113 15.19 -15.94 31.18
C ARG A 113 15.00 -17.41 30.83
N VAL A 114 16.10 -18.13 30.64
CA VAL A 114 16.05 -19.56 30.31
C VAL A 114 16.10 -20.37 31.60
N ASN A 115 15.06 -21.17 31.80
CA ASN A 115 14.97 -22.17 32.87
C ASN A 115 15.07 -23.57 32.26
N TRP A 116 16.27 -24.11 32.16
CA TRP A 116 16.49 -25.46 31.64
C TRP A 116 16.78 -26.45 32.76
N GLU A 117 15.92 -27.45 32.94
CA GLU A 117 16.15 -28.58 33.85
C GLU A 117 16.61 -29.82 33.07
N GLY A 118 17.93 -30.05 33.04
CA GLY A 118 18.55 -31.17 32.36
C GLY A 118 19.12 -32.24 33.31
N LEU A 119 19.48 -33.41 32.75
CA LEU A 119 20.05 -34.57 33.49
C LEU A 119 21.42 -34.31 34.18
N GLY A 120 21.93 -33.07 34.15
CA GLY A 120 23.18 -32.63 34.75
C GLY A 120 23.08 -31.39 35.65
N GLY A 121 21.88 -30.81 35.83
CA GLY A 121 21.65 -29.61 36.64
C GLY A 121 20.56 -28.71 36.04
N SER A 122 20.12 -27.72 36.83
CA SER A 122 19.23 -26.65 36.37
C SER A 122 20.07 -25.43 35.94
N LEU A 123 19.86 -24.94 34.72
CA LEU A 123 20.32 -23.60 34.32
C LEU A 123 19.13 -22.64 34.48
N ASN A 124 19.28 -21.65 35.36
CA ASN A 124 18.39 -20.50 35.44
C ASN A 124 19.27 -19.28 35.21
N ALA A 125 19.25 -18.76 33.99
CA ALA A 125 20.11 -17.67 33.57
C ALA A 125 19.38 -16.78 32.56
N ASN A 126 19.73 -15.49 32.58
CA ASN A 126 19.35 -14.59 31.51
C ASN A 126 20.34 -14.71 30.37
N ILE A 127 19.86 -14.90 29.15
CA ILE A 127 20.63 -14.85 27.91
C ILE A 127 20.31 -13.57 27.13
N GLY A 128 21.24 -13.14 26.27
CA GLY A 128 21.19 -11.87 25.55
C GLY A 128 22.29 -10.90 25.99
N PRO A 129 22.23 -9.62 25.54
CA PRO A 129 21.17 -9.02 24.73
C PRO A 129 21.15 -9.53 23.28
N TYR A 130 19.96 -9.65 22.70
CA TYR A 130 19.75 -9.96 21.28
C TYR A 130 18.97 -8.83 20.59
N PRO A 131 19.14 -8.62 19.28
CA PRO A 131 18.30 -7.70 18.51
C PRO A 131 16.82 -8.09 18.56
N ASN A 132 15.93 -7.11 18.45
CA ASN A 132 14.49 -7.33 18.49
C ASN A 132 13.84 -7.38 17.09
N ALA A 133 12.59 -7.82 17.03
CA ALA A 133 11.84 -7.98 15.77
C ALA A 133 11.61 -6.66 15.04
N TYR A 134 11.40 -5.57 15.76
CA TYR A 134 11.23 -4.26 15.15
C TYR A 134 12.52 -3.76 14.46
N GLU A 135 13.68 -3.91 15.10
CA GLU A 135 14.96 -3.61 14.45
C GLU A 135 15.22 -4.53 13.23
N LYS A 136 14.81 -5.80 13.31
CA LYS A 136 14.94 -6.76 12.22
C LYS A 136 14.07 -6.39 11.01
N ILE A 137 12.78 -6.11 11.22
CA ILE A 137 11.87 -5.68 10.13
C ILE A 137 12.31 -4.33 9.54
N MET A 138 12.89 -3.44 10.35
CA MET A 138 13.46 -2.19 9.86
C MET A 138 14.75 -2.39 9.06
N ASN A 139 15.58 -3.38 9.41
CA ASN A 139 16.69 -3.80 8.54
C ASN A 139 16.17 -4.37 7.23
N PHE A 140 15.06 -5.10 7.19
CA PHE A 140 14.47 -5.51 5.91
C PHE A 140 13.96 -4.31 5.09
N ALA A 141 13.20 -3.40 5.70
CA ALA A 141 12.55 -2.32 4.97
C ALA A 141 13.47 -1.15 4.61
N TYR A 142 14.29 -0.70 5.56
CA TYR A 142 15.10 0.52 5.51
C TYR A 142 16.53 0.32 6.02
N PRO A 143 17.30 -0.65 5.50
CA PRO A 143 18.62 -0.93 6.03
C PRO A 143 19.62 0.21 5.85
N ASN A 144 19.45 1.07 4.85
CA ASN A 144 20.44 2.09 4.53
C ASN A 144 21.86 1.50 4.40
N TYR A 145 21.96 0.34 3.73
CA TYR A 145 23.16 -0.47 3.55
C TYR A 145 23.76 -1.09 4.85
N SER A 146 22.99 -1.18 5.94
CA SER A 146 23.43 -1.72 7.24
C SER A 146 23.73 -3.22 7.23
N TRP A 147 22.98 -4.00 6.45
CA TRP A 147 23.16 -5.45 6.32
C TRP A 147 23.25 -5.87 4.85
N GLU A 148 23.50 -7.16 4.63
CA GLU A 148 23.85 -7.74 3.33
C GLU A 148 23.10 -9.05 3.10
N ILE A 149 22.39 -9.12 1.97
CA ILE A 149 21.82 -10.38 1.48
C ILE A 149 22.97 -11.21 0.93
N LYS A 150 23.24 -12.36 1.55
CA LYS A 150 24.24 -13.33 1.06
C LYS A 150 23.56 -14.31 0.12
N TYR A 151 23.96 -14.25 -1.15
CA TYR A 151 23.45 -15.11 -2.21
C TYR A 151 24.51 -16.11 -2.63
N GLU A 152 24.19 -17.40 -2.50
CA GLU A 152 25.08 -18.52 -2.83
C GLU A 152 24.62 -19.16 -4.14
N LEU A 153 25.52 -19.30 -5.12
CA LEU A 153 25.31 -20.20 -6.25
C LEU A 153 26.18 -21.43 -6.10
N SER A 154 25.70 -22.54 -6.67
CA SER A 154 26.36 -23.85 -6.61
C SER A 154 27.73 -23.92 -7.29
N ASN A 155 28.19 -22.87 -7.99
CA ASN A 155 29.48 -22.86 -8.67
C ASN A 155 30.20 -21.50 -8.54
N TYR A 156 31.50 -21.54 -8.18
CA TYR A 156 32.40 -20.38 -8.25
C TYR A 156 32.32 -19.71 -9.62
N GLY A 157 31.93 -18.45 -9.63
CA GLY A 157 31.49 -17.76 -10.84
C GLY A 157 32.20 -16.43 -11.08
N LEU A 158 32.31 -16.09 -12.36
CA LEU A 158 32.53 -14.72 -12.80
C LEU A 158 31.16 -14.04 -12.86
N TRP A 159 30.95 -13.07 -11.99
CA TRP A 159 29.72 -12.28 -11.90
C TRP A 159 29.92 -10.96 -12.62
N SER A 160 28.99 -10.58 -13.50
CA SER A 160 29.06 -9.34 -14.24
C SER A 160 27.78 -8.53 -14.06
N PHE A 161 27.94 -7.29 -13.64
CA PHE A 161 26.85 -6.34 -13.44
C PHE A 161 27.14 -5.05 -14.20
N ASN A 162 26.09 -4.32 -14.57
CA ASN A 162 26.25 -2.98 -15.12
C ASN A 162 26.24 -1.98 -13.96
N SER A 163 27.28 -1.17 -13.83
CA SER A 163 27.27 -0.04 -12.91
C SER A 163 26.29 1.02 -13.36
N ILE A 164 25.88 1.89 -12.42
CA ILE A 164 25.10 3.08 -12.75
C ILE A 164 25.85 4.07 -13.66
N SER A 165 27.18 4.00 -13.72
CA SER A 165 28.02 4.79 -14.64
C SER A 165 28.11 4.20 -16.05
N GLY A 166 27.51 3.02 -16.30
CA GLY A 166 27.50 2.34 -17.59
C GLY A 166 28.71 1.43 -17.84
N GLU A 167 29.55 1.19 -16.84
CA GLU A 167 30.69 0.27 -16.91
C GLU A 167 30.25 -1.15 -16.49
N THR A 168 30.86 -2.18 -17.07
CA THR A 168 30.67 -3.55 -16.58
C THR A 168 31.59 -3.82 -15.40
N VAL A 169 31.01 -4.03 -14.22
CA VAL A 169 31.70 -4.46 -13.01
C VAL A 169 31.73 -5.97 -13.00
N THR A 170 32.92 -6.55 -12.84
CA THR A 170 33.09 -8.00 -12.81
C THR A 170 33.75 -8.44 -11.51
N ILE A 171 33.14 -9.41 -10.82
CA ILE A 171 33.62 -9.96 -9.55
C ILE A 171 33.82 -11.46 -9.74
N THR A 172 34.90 -12.02 -9.23
CA THR A 172 35.05 -13.47 -9.13
C THR A 172 34.86 -13.88 -7.67
N ALA A 173 33.79 -14.59 -7.37
CA ALA A 173 33.39 -14.90 -6.00
C ALA A 173 32.57 -16.19 -5.91
N ASP A 174 32.65 -16.86 -4.76
CA ASP A 174 31.81 -18.02 -4.40
C ASP A 174 30.40 -17.57 -4.01
N GLN A 175 30.27 -16.40 -3.38
CA GLN A 175 29.01 -15.80 -2.97
C GLN A 175 28.99 -14.31 -3.32
N ILE A 176 27.81 -13.75 -3.56
CA ILE A 176 27.62 -12.31 -3.74
C ILE A 176 26.82 -11.78 -2.56
N GLY A 177 27.29 -10.65 -2.03
CA GLY A 177 26.60 -9.88 -1.01
C GLY A 177 25.90 -8.70 -1.67
N ILE A 178 24.63 -8.48 -1.33
CA ILE A 178 23.82 -7.40 -1.89
C ILE A 178 23.33 -6.51 -0.76
N LYS A 179 23.71 -5.24 -0.80
CA LYS A 179 23.28 -4.21 0.16
C LYS A 179 22.41 -3.19 -0.56
N TYR A 180 21.33 -2.78 0.07
CA TYR A 180 20.38 -1.83 -0.51
C TYR A 180 20.01 -0.75 0.50
N GLN A 181 19.39 0.33 0.04
CA GLN A 181 19.00 1.44 0.90
C GLN A 181 17.61 1.25 1.52
N LYS A 182 16.62 0.95 0.67
CA LYS A 182 15.21 0.69 1.01
C LYS A 182 14.71 -0.44 0.14
N LEU A 183 13.92 -1.36 0.69
CA LEU A 183 13.43 -2.54 -0.03
C LEU A 183 12.66 -2.16 -1.30
N THR A 184 11.80 -1.15 -1.22
CA THR A 184 10.99 -0.71 -2.37
C THR A 184 11.83 0.01 -3.43
N ASN A 185 12.97 0.62 -3.06
CA ASN A 185 13.92 1.17 -4.04
C ASN A 185 14.71 0.04 -4.72
N LEU A 186 15.08 -1.00 -3.97
CA LEU A 186 15.69 -2.19 -4.56
C LEU A 186 14.78 -2.80 -5.64
N TYR A 187 13.47 -2.86 -5.37
CA TYR A 187 12.48 -3.32 -6.36
C TYR A 187 12.37 -2.38 -7.58
N LYS A 188 12.13 -1.08 -7.36
CA LYS A 188 11.88 -0.11 -8.44
C LYS A 188 13.10 0.18 -9.28
N ASP A 189 14.20 0.52 -8.62
CA ASP A 189 15.39 1.04 -9.27
C ASP A 189 16.35 -0.10 -9.66
N LYS A 190 16.22 -1.26 -9.00
CA LYS A 190 17.08 -2.43 -9.19
C LYS A 190 18.55 -2.13 -8.87
N ILE A 191 18.81 -1.09 -8.06
CA ILE A 191 20.14 -0.64 -7.69
C ILE A 191 20.53 -1.17 -6.32
N ALA A 192 21.74 -1.73 -6.23
CA ALA A 192 22.34 -2.18 -4.97
C ALA A 192 23.86 -2.00 -4.99
N ILE A 193 24.46 -2.07 -3.80
CA ILE A 193 25.91 -2.21 -3.63
C ILE A 193 26.23 -3.70 -3.51
N ILE A 194 27.25 -4.15 -4.25
CA ILE A 194 27.69 -5.54 -4.25
C ILE A 194 29.02 -5.75 -3.52
N SER A 195 29.14 -6.92 -2.90
CA SER A 195 30.39 -7.49 -2.39
C SER A 195 30.55 -8.93 -2.90
N GLY A 196 31.77 -9.46 -2.84
CA GLY A 196 32.05 -10.84 -3.24
C GLY A 196 32.79 -11.59 -2.13
N TYR A 197 32.38 -12.83 -1.86
CA TYR A 197 33.10 -13.74 -0.99
C TYR A 197 34.17 -14.50 -1.79
N ASP A 198 35.45 -14.25 -1.50
CA ASP A 198 36.56 -14.84 -2.24
C ASP A 198 36.92 -16.25 -1.76
N GLN A 199 37.76 -16.95 -2.53
CA GLN A 199 38.23 -18.31 -2.22
C GLN A 199 39.09 -18.39 -0.93
N LEU A 200 39.52 -17.25 -0.40
CA LEU A 200 40.24 -17.17 0.87
C LEU A 200 39.28 -17.03 2.06
N GLY A 201 37.98 -17.06 1.81
CA GLY A 201 36.94 -16.93 2.81
C GLY A 201 36.76 -15.50 3.31
N THR A 202 37.08 -14.50 2.48
CA THR A 202 37.01 -13.08 2.85
C THR A 202 35.99 -12.34 1.98
N TRP A 203 35.15 -11.53 2.62
CA TRP A 203 34.25 -10.60 1.93
C TRP A 203 35.03 -9.40 1.39
N GLN A 204 35.03 -9.24 0.07
CA GLN A 204 35.61 -8.12 -0.66
C GLN A 204 34.49 -7.15 -1.03
N ASN A 205 34.46 -5.99 -0.39
CA ASN A 205 33.49 -4.96 -0.73
C ASN A 205 33.93 -4.24 -2.01
N CYS A 206 33.09 -4.30 -3.04
CA CYS A 206 33.39 -3.66 -4.31
C CYS A 206 32.94 -2.19 -4.34
N ASN A 207 32.07 -1.75 -3.42
CA ASN A 207 31.56 -0.37 -3.28
C ASN A 207 31.05 0.24 -4.60
N TYR A 208 30.58 -0.59 -5.54
CA TYR A 208 29.93 -0.14 -6.76
C TYR A 208 28.43 -0.27 -6.63
N GLU A 209 27.71 0.80 -6.94
CA GLU A 209 26.28 0.74 -7.23
C GLU A 209 26.08 0.14 -8.62
N VAL A 210 25.33 -0.96 -8.67
CA VAL A 210 25.08 -1.72 -9.88
C VAL A 210 23.59 -2.00 -10.05
N TYR A 211 23.19 -2.23 -11.29
CA TYR A 211 21.89 -2.80 -11.62
C TYR A 211 21.90 -4.31 -11.40
N ILE A 212 21.02 -4.78 -10.52
CA ILE A 212 20.76 -6.20 -10.26
C ILE A 212 19.74 -6.70 -11.28
N PRO A 213 19.99 -7.86 -11.93
CA PRO A 213 19.00 -8.45 -12.84
C PRO A 213 17.66 -8.72 -12.16
N GLU A 214 16.57 -8.50 -12.91
CA GLU A 214 15.19 -8.59 -12.42
C GLU A 214 14.84 -9.93 -11.78
N GLU A 215 15.34 -11.03 -12.33
CA GLU A 215 15.15 -12.37 -11.76
C GLU A 215 15.63 -12.46 -10.29
N TYR A 216 16.83 -11.94 -10.00
CA TYR A 216 17.35 -11.94 -8.63
C TYR A 216 16.60 -10.95 -7.73
N ILE A 217 16.20 -9.78 -8.27
CA ILE A 217 15.38 -8.82 -7.54
C ILE A 217 14.08 -9.48 -7.07
N ASN A 218 13.41 -10.21 -7.97
CA ASN A 218 12.16 -10.89 -7.63
C ASN A 218 12.40 -11.99 -6.58
N PHE A 219 13.47 -12.78 -6.69
CA PHE A 219 13.78 -13.78 -5.66
C PHE A 219 13.97 -13.16 -4.27
N MET A 220 14.72 -12.07 -4.19
CA MET A 220 15.07 -11.47 -2.90
C MET A 220 13.95 -10.62 -2.32
N VAL A 221 13.36 -9.72 -3.11
CA VAL A 221 12.41 -8.73 -2.60
C VAL A 221 11.14 -9.39 -2.08
N TRP A 222 10.59 -10.36 -2.81
CA TRP A 222 9.35 -11.02 -2.41
C TRP A 222 9.55 -11.92 -1.20
N GLU A 223 10.69 -12.61 -1.11
CA GLU A 223 11.02 -13.37 0.10
C GLU A 223 11.30 -12.46 1.30
N ILE A 224 11.97 -11.31 1.13
CA ILE A 224 12.14 -10.34 2.21
C ILE A 224 10.79 -9.79 2.67
N LEU A 225 9.87 -9.45 1.75
CA LEU A 225 8.53 -9.02 2.11
C LEU A 225 7.78 -10.11 2.89
N GLY A 226 7.95 -11.37 2.52
CA GLY A 226 7.45 -12.52 3.26
C GLY A 226 7.98 -12.61 4.69
N ARG A 227 9.29 -12.46 4.87
CA ARG A 227 9.93 -12.42 6.20
C ARG A 227 9.44 -11.25 7.04
N MET A 228 9.16 -10.10 6.42
CA MET A 228 8.53 -8.97 7.11
C MET A 228 7.08 -9.29 7.54
N CYS A 229 6.32 -10.02 6.72
CA CYS A 229 4.98 -10.50 7.09
C CYS A 229 5.07 -11.46 8.28
N HIS A 230 6.03 -12.37 8.27
CA HIS A 230 6.30 -13.30 9.37
C HIS A 230 6.55 -12.57 10.69
N LEU A 231 7.51 -11.64 10.73
CA LEU A 231 7.84 -10.90 11.95
C LEU A 231 6.64 -10.11 12.49
N LEU A 232 5.82 -9.53 11.62
CA LEU A 232 4.59 -8.85 12.03
C LEU A 232 3.55 -9.85 12.59
N GLN A 233 3.52 -11.08 12.05
CA GLN A 233 2.63 -12.13 12.51
C GLN A 233 3.03 -12.68 13.88
N ASP A 234 4.31 -12.93 14.08
CA ASP A 234 4.88 -13.36 15.35
C ASP A 234 4.55 -12.37 16.46
N ILE A 235 4.66 -11.07 16.20
CA ILE A 235 4.34 -10.01 17.18
C ILE A 235 2.83 -9.95 17.54
N SER A 236 1.95 -10.70 16.85
CA SER A 236 0.56 -10.88 17.27
C SER A 236 0.36 -11.98 18.31
N VAL A 237 1.41 -12.74 18.63
CA VAL A 237 1.42 -13.79 19.65
C VAL A 237 1.83 -13.20 20.99
N PRO A 238 1.07 -13.42 22.08
CA PRO A 238 1.37 -12.90 23.42
C PRO A 238 2.81 -13.17 23.88
N ALA A 239 3.31 -14.40 23.70
CA ALA A 239 4.67 -14.76 24.10
C ALA A 239 5.74 -13.92 23.35
N HIS A 240 5.50 -13.58 22.09
CA HIS A 240 6.39 -12.74 21.29
C HIS A 240 6.39 -11.27 21.72
N ALA A 241 5.21 -10.75 22.11
CA ALA A 241 5.06 -9.41 22.66
C ALA A 241 5.73 -9.27 24.04
N HIS A 242 5.68 -10.33 24.87
CA HIS A 242 6.25 -10.36 26.22
C HIS A 242 7.72 -10.79 26.30
N ARG A 243 8.36 -11.15 25.18
CA ARG A 243 9.74 -11.74 25.18
C ARG A 243 9.84 -13.01 26.01
N ASP A 244 8.77 -13.81 26.01
CA ASP A 244 8.70 -15.09 26.69
C ASP A 244 9.21 -16.21 25.77
N GLU A 245 10.41 -16.71 26.06
CA GLU A 245 11.00 -17.81 25.30
C GLU A 245 10.16 -19.09 25.44
N HIS A 246 9.80 -19.67 24.31
CA HIS A 246 8.98 -20.89 24.23
C HIS A 246 9.52 -21.91 23.20
N GLY A 247 10.83 -21.89 22.93
CA GLY A 247 11.50 -22.88 22.07
C GLY A 247 11.85 -24.19 22.78
N MET A 248 11.95 -24.20 24.11
CA MET A 248 12.14 -25.42 24.92
C MET A 248 10.88 -25.84 25.68
N VAL A 249 9.97 -24.89 25.87
CA VAL A 249 8.74 -25.07 26.65
C VAL A 249 7.59 -24.68 25.73
N PRO A 250 6.66 -25.59 25.43
CA PRO A 250 5.58 -25.29 24.49
C PRO A 250 4.74 -24.09 24.94
N ASP A 251 4.43 -23.19 24.01
CA ASP A 251 3.51 -22.08 24.24
C ASP A 251 2.05 -22.55 24.06
N PRO A 252 1.17 -22.41 25.08
CA PRO A 252 -0.19 -22.92 24.99
C PRO A 252 -1.02 -22.29 23.86
N PHE A 253 -0.77 -21.03 23.51
CA PHE A 253 -1.51 -20.36 22.44
C PHE A 253 -1.07 -20.91 21.08
N GLU A 254 0.23 -20.98 20.82
CA GLU A 254 0.76 -21.50 19.56
C GLU A 254 0.46 -22.99 19.36
N ASP A 255 0.61 -23.81 20.41
CA ASP A 255 0.22 -25.23 20.40
C ASP A 255 -1.25 -25.36 20.01
N HIS A 256 -2.14 -24.59 20.65
CA HIS A 256 -3.57 -24.62 20.37
C HIS A 256 -3.88 -24.18 18.94
N MET A 257 -3.15 -23.21 18.39
CA MET A 257 -3.32 -22.83 16.98
C MET A 257 -2.98 -23.98 16.03
N GLY A 258 -1.95 -24.78 16.34
CA GLY A 258 -1.50 -25.92 15.51
C GLY A 258 -2.35 -27.18 15.58
N GLU A 259 -3.00 -27.50 16.72
CA GLU A 259 -3.60 -28.82 16.96
C GLU A 259 -4.78 -29.22 16.04
N ILE A 260 -5.63 -28.27 15.61
CA ILE A 260 -6.83 -28.53 14.78
C ILE A 260 -7.06 -27.42 13.75
N GLU A 261 -5.99 -26.89 13.16
CA GLU A 261 -6.06 -25.78 12.20
C GLU A 261 -6.86 -24.59 12.75
N HIS A 262 -6.80 -24.33 14.07
CA HIS A 262 -7.60 -23.30 14.73
C HIS A 262 -7.31 -21.90 14.17
N TYR A 263 -6.12 -21.69 13.63
CA TYR A 263 -5.72 -20.49 12.89
C TYR A 263 -6.58 -20.23 11.64
N THR A 264 -7.22 -21.26 11.04
CA THR A 264 -8.09 -21.13 9.85
C THR A 264 -9.50 -20.63 10.16
N PHE A 265 -9.86 -20.51 11.44
CA PHE A 265 -11.16 -20.01 11.86
C PHE A 265 -11.44 -18.60 11.29
N TRP A 266 -10.41 -17.76 11.27
CA TRP A 266 -10.44 -16.44 10.64
C TRP A 266 -9.77 -16.47 9.27
N ASN A 267 -10.36 -15.76 8.32
CA ASN A 267 -9.91 -15.62 6.95
C ASN A 267 -10.35 -14.25 6.41
N HIS A 268 -9.89 -13.87 5.22
CA HIS A 268 -10.21 -12.59 4.60
C HIS A 268 -11.72 -12.29 4.54
N SER A 269 -12.56 -13.32 4.39
CA SER A 269 -14.00 -13.16 4.18
C SER A 269 -14.80 -12.89 5.46
N ASN A 270 -14.24 -13.20 6.65
CA ASN A 270 -14.97 -13.09 7.92
C ASN A 270 -14.38 -12.09 8.93
N ILE A 271 -13.25 -11.43 8.63
CA ILE A 271 -12.61 -10.43 9.52
C ILE A 271 -13.11 -8.98 9.34
N GLY A 272 -14.07 -8.75 8.44
CA GLY A 272 -14.64 -7.44 8.13
C GLY A 272 -14.22 -6.90 6.75
N ASN A 273 -14.28 -5.59 6.54
CA ASN A 273 -14.03 -4.97 5.22
C ASN A 273 -13.24 -3.65 5.28
N SER A 274 -12.63 -3.31 6.42
CA SER A 274 -11.88 -2.07 6.58
C SER A 274 -10.38 -2.36 6.65
N LEU A 275 -9.64 -1.87 5.66
CA LEU A 275 -8.19 -1.91 5.67
C LEU A 275 -7.65 -0.97 6.75
N LEU A 276 -6.70 -1.47 7.53
CA LEU A 276 -5.87 -0.63 8.38
C LEU A 276 -4.84 0.06 7.48
N ASN A 277 -5.11 1.31 7.07
CA ASN A 277 -4.22 2.04 6.18
C ASN A 277 -3.01 2.60 6.96
N PRO A 278 -1.80 2.05 6.80
CA PRO A 278 -0.64 2.48 7.57
C PRO A 278 -0.06 3.80 7.07
N MET A 279 -0.46 4.26 5.87
CA MET A 279 0.00 5.55 5.30
C MET A 279 -0.58 6.76 6.03
N ASN A 280 -1.54 6.55 6.94
CA ASN A 280 -2.00 7.59 7.85
C ASN A 280 -1.01 7.85 9.00
N SER A 281 0.04 7.03 9.14
CA SER A 281 1.12 7.22 10.10
C SER A 281 2.37 7.81 9.45
N SER A 282 3.12 8.60 10.23
CA SER A 282 4.45 9.09 9.84
C SER A 282 5.50 7.97 9.69
N ASN A 283 5.28 6.82 10.35
CA ASN A 283 6.07 5.61 10.18
C ASN A 283 5.12 4.40 10.01
N PRO A 284 4.77 4.05 8.76
CA PRO A 284 3.82 2.99 8.45
C PRO A 284 4.17 1.63 9.07
N ILE A 285 5.45 1.24 9.10
CA ILE A 285 5.85 -0.08 9.62
C ILE A 285 5.80 -0.11 11.15
N HIS A 286 6.25 0.95 11.81
CA HIS A 286 6.13 1.07 13.26
C HIS A 286 4.66 1.04 13.70
N PHE A 287 3.79 1.77 13.00
CA PHE A 287 2.34 1.72 13.24
C PHE A 287 1.77 0.30 13.20
N LEU A 288 2.13 -0.49 12.19
CA LEU A 288 1.66 -1.87 12.05
C LEU A 288 2.21 -2.77 13.16
N MET A 289 3.52 -2.71 13.42
CA MET A 289 4.18 -3.51 14.44
C MET A 289 3.67 -3.15 15.84
N TYR A 290 3.65 -1.86 16.19
CA TYR A 290 3.28 -1.36 17.51
C TYR A 290 1.82 -1.68 17.82
N THR A 291 0.90 -1.42 16.88
CA THR A 291 -0.52 -1.72 17.13
C THR A 291 -0.80 -3.21 17.24
N THR A 292 -0.10 -4.04 16.48
CA THR A 292 -0.19 -5.50 16.58
C THR A 292 0.36 -5.99 17.92
N GLN A 293 1.53 -5.49 18.33
CA GLN A 293 2.19 -5.84 19.58
C GLN A 293 1.31 -5.53 20.78
N GLN A 294 0.76 -4.30 20.86
CA GLN A 294 -0.03 -3.87 22.02
C GLN A 294 -1.36 -4.64 22.17
N ILE A 295 -1.94 -5.10 21.06
CA ILE A 295 -3.12 -5.98 21.13
C ILE A 295 -2.74 -7.38 21.64
N ALA A 296 -1.57 -7.88 21.28
CA ALA A 296 -1.06 -9.15 21.80
C ALA A 296 -0.64 -9.03 23.28
N ASP A 297 -0.03 -7.90 23.66
CA ASP A 297 0.46 -7.59 25.00
C ASP A 297 -0.66 -7.58 26.06
N HIS A 298 -1.87 -7.22 25.65
CA HIS A 298 -3.09 -7.30 26.48
C HIS A 298 -3.36 -8.72 27.03
N PHE A 299 -2.88 -9.75 26.33
CA PHE A 299 -3.08 -11.14 26.73
C PHE A 299 -1.81 -11.72 27.36
N GLY A 300 -1.96 -12.44 28.48
CA GLY A 300 -0.84 -13.10 29.13
C GLY A 300 -0.31 -14.28 28.32
N SER A 301 0.97 -14.59 28.53
CA SER A 301 1.65 -15.76 27.98
C SER A 301 2.04 -16.77 29.09
N ARG A 302 2.74 -17.86 28.74
CA ARG A 302 3.23 -18.84 29.72
C ARG A 302 4.36 -18.31 30.63
N GLY A 303 5.07 -17.25 30.26
CA GLY A 303 6.26 -16.79 30.96
C GLY A 303 7.55 -17.50 30.52
N PRO A 304 8.73 -17.20 31.11
CA PRO A 304 8.91 -16.81 32.51
C PRO A 304 9.29 -15.33 32.77
N TYR A 305 9.21 -14.46 31.76
CA TYR A 305 9.47 -13.04 31.90
C TYR A 305 8.19 -12.29 32.32
N GLU A 306 8.12 -11.94 33.60
CA GLU A 306 7.10 -11.04 34.18
C GLU A 306 7.45 -9.58 33.85
N GLY A 307 7.56 -9.24 32.56
CA GLY A 307 7.76 -7.86 32.11
C GLY A 307 6.68 -6.91 32.63
N VAL A 308 6.77 -5.62 32.33
CA VAL A 308 5.75 -4.63 32.73
C VAL A 308 4.36 -4.92 32.08
N GLY A 309 4.27 -5.89 31.17
CA GLY A 309 3.07 -6.26 30.41
C GLY A 309 2.17 -7.35 31.02
N ASP A 310 2.47 -7.93 32.19
CA ASP A 310 1.61 -8.95 32.80
C ASP A 310 0.46 -8.35 33.64
N GLY A 311 -0.48 -7.72 32.93
CA GLY A 311 -1.89 -7.59 33.33
C GLY A 311 -2.25 -6.59 34.44
N ALA A 312 -1.29 -5.87 35.03
CA ALA A 312 -1.61 -4.64 35.76
C ALA A 312 -1.38 -3.38 34.90
N ASP A 313 -0.42 -3.47 33.98
CA ASP A 313 0.06 -2.37 33.15
C ASP A 313 0.04 -2.70 31.63
N GLY A 314 -0.40 -3.88 31.16
CA GLY A 314 -0.44 -4.26 29.72
C GLY A 314 -1.42 -3.47 28.84
N ASP A 315 -2.15 -2.51 29.42
CA ASP A 315 -2.91 -1.49 28.70
C ASP A 315 -2.23 -0.10 28.74
N ASN A 316 -1.08 0.03 29.42
CA ASN A 316 -0.31 1.26 29.51
C ASN A 316 0.65 1.33 28.32
N LEU A 317 0.17 1.93 27.23
CA LEU A 317 0.99 2.20 26.04
C LEU A 317 2.31 2.91 26.42
N GLY A 318 3.42 2.17 26.33
CA GLY A 318 4.76 2.58 26.75
C GLY A 318 5.72 2.75 25.58
N GLY A 319 7.00 2.96 25.91
CA GLY A 319 8.07 3.06 24.93
C GLY A 319 8.05 4.35 24.12
N ASN A 320 7.96 4.21 22.79
CA ASN A 320 8.01 5.34 21.84
C ASN A 320 6.79 5.39 20.91
N PRO A 321 5.55 5.47 21.44
CA PRO A 321 4.37 5.50 20.59
C PRO A 321 4.29 6.79 19.78
N LEU A 322 3.84 6.67 18.55
CA LEU A 322 3.50 7.77 17.67
C LEU A 322 2.12 8.34 18.03
N THR A 323 1.90 9.60 17.67
CA THR A 323 0.62 10.26 17.95
C THR A 323 -0.55 9.53 17.28
N GLU A 324 -0.33 9.00 16.08
CA GLU A 324 -1.31 8.28 15.29
C GLU A 324 -1.69 6.93 15.92
N GLU A 325 -0.76 6.27 16.63
CA GLU A 325 -1.00 5.03 17.38
C GLU A 325 -1.81 5.30 18.64
N LEU A 326 -1.48 6.36 19.37
CA LEU A 326 -2.27 6.80 20.53
C LEU A 326 -3.71 7.17 20.14
N VAL A 327 -3.89 7.78 18.96
CA VAL A 327 -5.21 8.06 18.38
C VAL A 327 -5.94 6.79 17.97
N PHE A 328 -5.22 5.81 17.42
CA PHE A 328 -5.80 4.51 17.06
C PHE A 328 -6.37 3.78 18.29
N PHE A 329 -5.63 3.76 19.41
CA PHE A 329 -6.10 3.18 20.67
C PHE A 329 -7.08 4.10 21.45
N GLN A 330 -7.18 5.38 21.07
CA GLN A 330 -7.98 6.44 21.70
C GLN A 330 -7.68 6.68 23.18
N TRP A 331 -6.42 7.03 23.44
CA TRP A 331 -6.03 7.76 24.65
C TRP A 331 -6.62 9.18 24.61
N GLY A 332 -7.90 9.35 25.01
CA GLY A 332 -8.56 10.67 25.14
C GLY A 332 -10.02 10.80 24.68
N GLY A 333 -10.71 9.72 24.31
CA GLY A 333 -12.13 9.68 23.89
C GLY A 333 -12.91 8.49 24.49
N GLU A 334 -14.25 8.46 24.35
CA GLU A 334 -15.20 7.70 25.20
C GLU A 334 -15.09 6.15 25.20
N THR A 335 -14.31 5.51 24.32
CA THR A 335 -13.99 4.07 24.39
C THR A 335 -12.60 3.76 23.82
N ASN A 336 -11.69 3.26 24.66
CA ASN A 336 -10.35 2.80 24.27
C ASN A 336 -10.45 1.43 23.58
N LEU A 337 -9.74 1.22 22.46
CA LEU A 337 -9.75 -0.06 21.72
C LEU A 337 -9.35 -1.24 22.61
N LEU A 338 -8.36 -1.07 23.49
CA LEU A 338 -7.91 -2.13 24.42
C LEU A 338 -9.04 -2.55 25.37
N GLN A 339 -9.89 -1.62 25.80
CA GLN A 339 -11.07 -1.96 26.63
C GLN A 339 -12.09 -2.84 25.90
N THR A 340 -12.05 -2.90 24.56
CA THR A 340 -12.92 -3.79 23.78
C THR A 340 -12.38 -5.22 23.66
N LEU A 341 -11.15 -5.45 24.11
CA LEU A 341 -10.51 -6.78 24.12
C LEU A 341 -10.99 -7.62 25.31
N GLY A 342 -11.35 -6.97 26.42
CA GLY A 342 -11.80 -7.61 27.65
C GLY A 342 -11.02 -7.10 28.85
N GLU A 343 -11.03 -7.87 29.94
CA GLU A 343 -10.04 -7.68 31.01
C GLU A 343 -8.72 -8.30 30.55
N PRO A 344 -7.57 -7.64 30.78
CA PRO A 344 -6.27 -8.22 30.50
C PRO A 344 -6.11 -9.59 31.15
N THR A 345 -5.40 -10.50 30.48
CA THR A 345 -5.07 -11.81 31.06
C THR A 345 -3.63 -11.81 31.57
N TYR A 346 -3.34 -12.68 32.54
CA TYR A 346 -2.06 -12.72 33.24
C TYR A 346 -1.29 -13.98 32.87
N MET A 347 0.01 -13.98 33.15
CA MET A 347 0.88 -15.14 32.95
C MET A 347 0.28 -16.41 33.58
N ALA A 348 0.12 -17.47 32.78
CA ALA A 348 -0.42 -18.74 33.24
C ALA A 348 0.27 -19.93 32.59
N SER A 349 0.51 -20.99 33.36
CA SER A 349 1.11 -22.21 32.81
C SER A 349 0.23 -22.95 31.79
N ALA A 350 -1.06 -22.62 31.75
CA ALA A 350 -2.06 -23.13 30.82
C ALA A 350 -3.28 -22.20 30.84
N TYR A 351 -3.93 -22.05 29.69
CA TYR A 351 -5.18 -21.31 29.54
C TYR A 351 -6.33 -22.28 29.20
N PRO A 352 -7.56 -22.05 29.68
CA PRO A 352 -8.74 -22.73 29.16
C PRO A 352 -8.93 -22.43 27.66
N ASP A 353 -9.43 -23.39 26.89
CA ASP A 353 -9.72 -23.21 25.45
C ASP A 353 -10.49 -21.92 25.16
N ALA A 354 -11.50 -21.58 25.96
CA ALA A 354 -12.30 -20.37 25.78
C ALA A 354 -11.49 -19.06 25.92
N GLU A 355 -10.44 -19.04 26.74
CA GLU A 355 -9.54 -17.90 26.85
C GLU A 355 -8.60 -17.82 25.64
N ILE A 356 -8.04 -18.95 25.19
CA ILE A 356 -7.22 -19.01 23.98
C ILE A 356 -8.02 -18.63 22.73
N GLU A 357 -9.27 -19.10 22.63
CA GLU A 357 -10.20 -18.70 21.57
C GLU A 357 -10.50 -17.20 21.63
N ASN A 358 -10.63 -16.61 22.82
CA ASN A 358 -10.77 -15.16 22.97
C ASN A 358 -9.51 -14.42 22.51
N MET A 359 -8.30 -14.89 22.86
CA MET A 359 -7.04 -14.34 22.34
C MET A 359 -7.03 -14.37 20.81
N ARG A 360 -7.29 -15.56 20.22
CA ARG A 360 -7.34 -15.78 18.76
C ARG A 360 -8.32 -14.82 18.08
N ASP A 361 -9.51 -14.66 18.65
CA ASP A 361 -10.59 -13.84 18.08
C ASP A 361 -10.29 -12.34 18.11
N LYS A 362 -9.24 -11.93 18.83
CA LYS A 362 -8.78 -10.55 18.92
C LYS A 362 -7.48 -10.32 18.14
N THR A 363 -6.53 -11.26 18.20
CA THR A 363 -5.22 -11.12 17.55
C THR A 363 -5.26 -11.50 16.07
N ILE A 364 -5.88 -12.62 15.68
CA ILE A 364 -5.84 -13.11 14.29
C ILE A 364 -6.56 -12.17 13.29
N PRO A 365 -7.78 -11.66 13.56
CA PRO A 365 -8.39 -10.69 12.66
C PRO A 365 -7.57 -9.40 12.51
N HIS A 366 -6.87 -8.99 13.57
CA HIS A 366 -6.02 -7.81 13.55
C HIS A 366 -4.75 -8.07 12.74
N VAL A 367 -4.08 -9.20 12.94
CA VAL A 367 -2.82 -9.53 12.24
C VAL A 367 -3.02 -9.73 10.75
N ILE A 368 -4.16 -10.28 10.31
CA ILE A 368 -4.48 -10.36 8.87
C ILE A 368 -4.64 -8.94 8.31
N LYS A 369 -5.28 -8.01 9.03
CA LYS A 369 -5.44 -6.61 8.60
C LYS A 369 -4.13 -5.85 8.58
N THR A 370 -3.26 -6.03 9.58
CA THR A 370 -1.98 -5.33 9.63
C THR A 370 -1.01 -5.89 8.60
N THR A 371 -1.00 -7.20 8.38
CA THR A 371 -0.25 -7.83 7.26
C THR A 371 -0.76 -7.31 5.92
N ALA A 372 -2.08 -7.18 5.72
CA ALA A 372 -2.63 -6.56 4.51
C ALA A 372 -2.22 -5.08 4.38
N GLY A 373 -2.14 -4.36 5.50
CA GLY A 373 -1.56 -3.01 5.57
C GLY A 373 -0.09 -2.98 5.14
N LEU A 374 0.71 -3.96 5.55
CA LEU A 374 2.12 -4.08 5.14
C LEU A 374 2.26 -4.33 3.63
N LEU A 375 1.45 -5.23 3.09
CA LEU A 375 1.37 -5.47 1.65
C LEU A 375 0.94 -4.21 0.89
N TYR A 376 -0.05 -3.47 1.42
CA TYR A 376 -0.50 -2.21 0.86
C TYR A 376 0.59 -1.12 0.88
N TRP A 377 1.31 -0.98 2.01
CA TRP A 377 2.47 -0.09 2.13
C TRP A 377 3.51 -0.42 1.06
N PHE A 378 3.88 -1.70 0.93
CA PHE A 378 4.85 -2.13 -0.07
C PHE A 378 4.35 -1.81 -1.48
N ALA A 379 3.09 -2.12 -1.79
CA ALA A 379 2.50 -1.87 -3.10
C ALA A 379 2.51 -0.39 -3.50
N LEU A 380 2.22 0.52 -2.58
CA LEU A 380 2.30 1.95 -2.84
C LEU A 380 3.77 2.41 -3.02
N GLU A 381 4.64 2.03 -2.10
CA GLU A 381 6.03 2.47 -2.09
C GLU A 381 6.87 1.89 -3.23
N ALA A 382 6.47 0.73 -3.74
CA ALA A 382 7.05 0.07 -4.90
C ALA A 382 6.39 0.48 -6.23
N ASN A 383 5.40 1.38 -6.22
CA ASN A 383 4.60 1.79 -7.38
C ASN A 383 3.90 0.60 -8.08
N LEU A 384 3.42 -0.38 -7.33
CA LEU A 384 2.50 -1.42 -7.82
C LEU A 384 1.05 -0.93 -7.84
N ILE A 385 0.74 0.02 -6.96
CA ILE A 385 -0.49 0.80 -6.93
C ILE A 385 -0.11 2.28 -7.04
N VAL A 386 -0.90 3.04 -7.79
CA VAL A 386 -0.76 4.50 -7.90
C VAL A 386 -2.10 5.18 -7.69
N ASP A 387 -2.09 6.30 -6.97
CA ASP A 387 -3.27 7.14 -6.82
C ASP A 387 -3.49 7.97 -8.09
N VAL A 388 -4.65 7.76 -8.71
CA VAL A 388 -5.08 8.47 -9.90
C VAL A 388 -6.30 9.32 -9.56
N SER A 389 -6.19 10.62 -9.80
CA SER A 389 -7.27 11.58 -9.56
C SER A 389 -8.09 11.79 -10.81
N PHE A 390 -9.41 11.79 -10.66
CA PHE A 390 -10.34 12.03 -11.77
C PHE A 390 -11.07 13.34 -11.54
N LYS A 391 -11.04 14.22 -12.53
CA LYS A 391 -11.66 15.54 -12.44
C LYS A 391 -12.62 15.74 -13.61
N ASN A 392 -13.75 16.34 -13.31
CA ASN A 392 -14.66 16.88 -14.30
C ASN A 392 -14.51 18.40 -14.30
N ASN A 393 -14.17 18.98 -15.46
CA ASN A 393 -14.07 20.44 -15.60
C ASN A 393 -15.45 21.14 -15.60
N PHE A 394 -16.55 20.37 -15.64
CA PHE A 394 -17.91 20.88 -15.68
C PHE A 394 -18.72 20.40 -14.46
N ASN A 395 -19.26 21.36 -13.68
CA ASN A 395 -19.88 21.11 -12.37
C ASN A 395 -21.12 20.19 -12.35
N ALA A 396 -21.62 19.74 -13.50
CA ALA A 396 -22.87 18.99 -13.59
C ALA A 396 -22.76 17.64 -14.32
N GLY A 397 -21.60 17.25 -14.87
CA GLY A 397 -21.43 15.93 -15.49
C GLY A 397 -21.10 14.82 -14.49
N ILE A 398 -21.38 13.57 -14.87
CA ILE A 398 -21.09 12.38 -14.07
C ILE A 398 -19.84 11.69 -14.63
N LEU A 399 -18.90 11.34 -13.75
CA LEU A 399 -17.74 10.52 -14.12
C LEU A 399 -18.02 9.05 -13.78
N TYR A 400 -17.52 8.16 -14.63
CA TYR A 400 -17.54 6.72 -14.43
C TYR A 400 -16.13 6.16 -14.54
N LEU A 401 -15.80 5.22 -13.66
CA LEU A 401 -14.65 4.32 -13.74
C LEU A 401 -15.18 2.88 -13.72
N ASP A 402 -14.97 2.13 -14.80
CA ASP A 402 -15.44 0.75 -14.94
C ASP A 402 -16.95 0.56 -14.63
N ASN A 403 -17.76 1.54 -15.05
CA ASN A 403 -19.21 1.65 -14.82
C ASN A 403 -19.63 2.04 -13.39
N ASN A 404 -18.69 2.30 -12.49
CA ASN A 404 -18.99 2.86 -11.17
C ASN A 404 -18.92 4.38 -11.23
N THR A 405 -19.94 5.05 -10.68
CA THR A 405 -19.94 6.50 -10.55
C THR A 405 -18.84 6.94 -9.59
N ILE A 406 -18.09 7.98 -9.97
CA ILE A 406 -17.07 8.59 -9.12
C ILE A 406 -17.30 10.10 -9.01
N ASP A 407 -16.99 10.66 -7.86
CA ASP A 407 -17.06 12.10 -7.64
C ASP A 407 -15.88 12.82 -8.31
N SER A 408 -16.13 14.03 -8.81
CA SER A 408 -15.09 14.88 -9.37
C SER A 408 -14.11 15.33 -8.29
N GLY A 409 -12.82 15.13 -8.52
CA GLY A 409 -11.75 15.40 -7.57
C GLY A 409 -11.35 14.20 -6.72
N THR A 410 -12.03 13.06 -6.85
CA THR A 410 -11.69 11.84 -6.13
C THR A 410 -10.39 11.22 -6.67
N SER A 411 -9.50 10.86 -5.75
CA SER A 411 -8.33 10.02 -6.00
C SER A 411 -8.69 8.57 -5.73
N ILE A 412 -8.37 7.68 -6.66
CA ILE A 412 -8.64 6.25 -6.56
C ILE A 412 -7.30 5.51 -6.70
N PRO A 413 -6.93 4.63 -5.76
CA PRO A 413 -5.76 3.77 -5.91
C PRO A 413 -6.04 2.75 -7.00
N LEU A 414 -5.17 2.65 -8.00
CA LEU A 414 -5.29 1.69 -9.10
C LEU A 414 -4.00 0.88 -9.27
N SER A 415 -4.14 -0.41 -9.59
CA SER A 415 -2.98 -1.26 -9.89
C SER A 415 -2.31 -0.84 -11.21
N VAL A 416 -0.98 -0.77 -11.20
CA VAL A 416 -0.19 -0.52 -12.41
C VAL A 416 -0.35 -1.68 -13.40
N SER A 417 -0.45 -1.35 -14.69
CA SER A 417 -0.79 -2.24 -15.80
C SER A 417 -2.26 -2.66 -15.89
N SER A 418 -3.09 -2.28 -14.92
CA SER A 418 -4.54 -2.49 -15.03
C SER A 418 -5.14 -1.65 -16.17
N ASN A 419 -6.14 -2.21 -16.83
CA ASN A 419 -6.91 -1.52 -17.86
C ASN A 419 -8.24 -1.08 -17.27
N GLN A 420 -8.49 0.22 -17.35
CA GLN A 420 -9.66 0.90 -16.82
C GLN A 420 -10.40 1.58 -17.97
N VAL A 421 -11.72 1.67 -17.85
CA VAL A 421 -12.57 2.44 -18.76
C VAL A 421 -13.10 3.64 -18.00
N ILE A 422 -12.58 4.82 -18.31
CA ILE A 422 -13.11 6.08 -17.78
C ILE A 422 -14.09 6.69 -18.76
N SER A 423 -15.23 7.14 -18.28
CA SER A 423 -16.24 7.81 -19.10
C SER A 423 -16.79 9.04 -18.41
N ALA A 424 -17.02 10.11 -19.16
CA ALA A 424 -17.73 11.29 -18.69
C ALA A 424 -19.08 11.39 -19.40
N ILE A 425 -20.17 11.48 -18.63
CA ILE A 425 -21.50 11.68 -19.18
C ILE A 425 -21.93 13.12 -18.88
N GLU A 426 -22.45 13.78 -19.91
CA GLU A 426 -23.06 15.10 -19.79
C GLU A 426 -24.25 15.10 -18.79
N PRO A 427 -24.48 16.21 -18.09
CA PRO A 427 -25.72 16.39 -17.34
C PRO A 427 -26.91 16.28 -18.29
N GLN A 428 -27.89 15.45 -17.93
CA GLN A 428 -29.20 15.48 -18.56
C GLN A 428 -29.89 16.79 -18.16
N HIS A 429 -30.07 17.73 -19.10
CA HIS A 429 -30.85 18.94 -18.90
C HIS A 429 -32.29 18.72 -19.39
N PRO A 430 -33.24 18.33 -18.52
CA PRO A 430 -34.64 18.19 -18.92
C PRO A 430 -35.20 19.54 -19.38
N GLY A 431 -35.38 19.70 -20.70
CA GLY A 431 -36.03 20.85 -21.30
C GLY A 431 -35.16 21.73 -22.22
N LEU A 432 -33.87 21.42 -22.38
CA LEU A 432 -32.98 22.19 -23.28
C LEU A 432 -32.52 21.29 -24.44
N SER A 433 -33.17 21.43 -25.59
CA SER A 433 -32.93 20.62 -26.81
C SER A 433 -31.73 21.06 -27.66
N HIS A 434 -30.84 21.92 -27.14
CA HIS A 434 -29.88 22.67 -27.97
C HIS A 434 -28.40 22.50 -27.58
N PHE A 435 -28.08 21.60 -26.65
CA PHE A 435 -26.69 21.27 -26.34
C PHE A 435 -26.28 20.06 -27.17
N ILE A 436 -25.18 20.20 -27.90
CA ILE A 436 -24.45 19.04 -28.41
C ILE A 436 -23.13 19.03 -27.66
N TRP A 437 -22.94 18.02 -26.84
CA TRP A 437 -21.62 17.72 -26.32
C TRP A 437 -20.98 16.73 -27.25
N ASN A 438 -19.73 17.01 -27.63
CA ASN A 438 -18.93 16.10 -28.43
C ASN A 438 -19.53 15.80 -29.82
N ASP A 439 -19.95 16.83 -30.55
CA ASP A 439 -20.39 16.66 -31.94
C ASP A 439 -19.25 16.14 -32.81
N THR A 440 -19.42 14.95 -33.38
CA THR A 440 -18.48 14.37 -34.35
C THR A 440 -18.33 15.24 -35.60
N GLU A 441 -19.28 16.15 -35.86
CA GLU A 441 -19.24 17.11 -36.95
C GLU A 441 -18.46 18.40 -36.60
N SER A 442 -18.15 18.66 -35.32
CA SER A 442 -17.32 19.80 -34.91
C SER A 442 -15.86 19.62 -35.34
N PRO A 443 -15.14 20.70 -35.71
CA PRO A 443 -13.71 20.66 -35.94
C PRO A 443 -12.98 20.02 -34.75
N SER A 444 -11.93 19.24 -35.01
CA SER A 444 -11.21 18.45 -33.99
C SER A 444 -10.74 19.24 -32.76
N ALA A 445 -10.51 20.55 -32.90
CA ALA A 445 -10.11 21.43 -31.80
C ALA A 445 -11.24 21.72 -30.78
N GLU A 446 -12.50 21.51 -31.17
CA GLU A 446 -13.70 21.86 -30.41
C GLU A 446 -14.38 20.64 -29.76
N GLN A 447 -13.88 19.43 -30.02
CA GLN A 447 -14.39 18.20 -29.42
C GLN A 447 -14.00 18.10 -27.93
N SER A 448 -14.86 17.44 -27.16
CA SER A 448 -14.57 17.11 -25.76
C SER A 448 -13.43 16.10 -25.74
N SER A 449 -12.57 16.19 -24.73
CA SER A 449 -11.44 15.29 -24.65
C SER A 449 -11.00 15.00 -23.24
N TRP A 450 -10.31 13.88 -23.04
CA TRP A 450 -9.58 13.67 -21.79
C TRP A 450 -8.22 14.36 -21.83
N LYS A 451 -7.85 15.02 -20.72
CA LYS A 451 -6.51 15.57 -20.49
C LYS A 451 -5.88 14.82 -19.33
N LYS A 452 -4.58 14.54 -19.42
CA LYS A 452 -3.78 14.04 -18.30
C LYS A 452 -2.87 15.17 -17.83
N PHE A 453 -2.78 15.35 -16.53
CA PHE A 453 -1.78 16.20 -15.89
C PHE A 453 -0.97 15.32 -14.93
N VAL A 454 0.35 15.48 -14.92
CA VAL A 454 1.23 14.80 -13.96
C VAL A 454 1.95 15.90 -13.20
N ASN A 455 1.75 15.99 -11.88
CA ASN A 455 2.26 17.09 -11.06
C ASN A 455 1.89 18.46 -11.65
N GLU A 456 0.62 18.63 -12.04
CA GLU A 456 0.08 19.84 -12.69
C GLU A 456 0.66 20.17 -14.09
N VAL A 457 1.57 19.35 -14.62
CA VAL A 457 2.13 19.52 -15.97
C VAL A 457 1.29 18.74 -16.98
N PRO A 458 0.79 19.38 -18.07
CA PRO A 458 0.04 18.68 -19.10
C PRO A 458 0.85 17.54 -19.73
N TYR A 459 0.23 16.37 -19.83
CA TYR A 459 0.78 15.18 -20.46
C TYR A 459 -0.07 14.80 -21.69
N PRO A 460 0.56 14.55 -22.86
CA PRO A 460 -0.18 14.24 -24.07
C PRO A 460 -0.86 12.86 -23.97
N LEU A 461 -2.18 12.83 -24.22
CA LEU A 461 -2.94 11.59 -24.39
C LEU A 461 -3.18 11.31 -25.88
N GLN A 462 -3.17 10.02 -26.26
CA GLN A 462 -3.57 9.59 -27.60
C GLN A 462 -5.01 9.10 -27.59
N ASN A 463 -5.74 9.29 -28.71
CA ASN A 463 -7.13 8.83 -28.88
C ASN A 463 -8.09 9.35 -27.79
N ASN A 464 -7.87 10.58 -27.33
CA ASN A 464 -8.61 11.19 -26.21
C ASN A 464 -9.86 11.97 -26.64
N GLN A 465 -10.25 11.95 -27.92
CA GLN A 465 -11.40 12.70 -28.46
C GLN A 465 -12.77 12.06 -28.18
N ASN A 466 -12.81 11.06 -27.31
CA ASN A 466 -14.03 10.36 -26.92
C ASN A 466 -14.33 10.66 -25.44
N ILE A 467 -15.62 10.76 -25.12
CA ILE A 467 -16.09 10.83 -23.73
C ILE A 467 -15.69 9.59 -22.92
N THR A 468 -15.46 8.46 -23.60
CA THR A 468 -14.89 7.23 -23.05
C THR A 468 -13.42 7.11 -23.44
N TYR A 469 -12.56 6.90 -22.45
CA TYR A 469 -11.13 6.69 -22.62
C TYR A 469 -10.71 5.36 -21.97
N TYR A 470 -9.89 4.59 -22.68
CA TYR A 470 -9.32 3.34 -22.19
C TYR A 470 -7.95 3.67 -21.57
N LEU A 471 -7.92 3.69 -20.25
CA LEU A 471 -6.73 3.98 -19.45
C LEU A 471 -5.99 2.68 -19.16
N THR A 472 -4.75 2.57 -19.61
CA THR A 472 -3.81 1.58 -19.06
C THR A 472 -2.97 2.31 -18.00
N VAL A 473 -3.17 1.96 -16.73
CA VAL A 473 -2.49 2.61 -15.61
C VAL A 473 -1.00 2.34 -15.67
N GLN A 474 -0.19 3.39 -15.56
CA GLN A 474 1.27 3.32 -15.58
C GLN A 474 1.85 3.77 -14.24
N ALA A 475 3.07 3.34 -13.91
CA ALA A 475 3.76 3.82 -12.70
C ALA A 475 3.94 5.36 -12.68
N ASN A 476 3.99 6.01 -13.86
CA ASN A 476 4.05 7.47 -13.96
C ASN A 476 2.70 8.18 -13.76
N ASP A 477 1.62 7.42 -13.51
CA ASP A 477 0.31 7.96 -13.12
C ASP A 477 0.24 8.29 -11.63
N ALA A 478 1.32 8.10 -10.86
CA ALA A 478 1.40 8.58 -9.49
C ALA A 478 1.12 10.08 -9.44
N ASN A 479 0.01 10.46 -8.77
CA ASN A 479 -0.50 11.83 -8.71
C ASN A 479 -0.95 12.40 -10.06
N ALA A 480 -1.31 11.55 -11.02
CA ALA A 480 -1.90 12.00 -12.27
C ALA A 480 -3.35 12.47 -12.05
N ILE A 481 -3.72 13.54 -12.74
CA ILE A 481 -5.10 14.02 -12.83
C ILE A 481 -5.57 13.75 -14.25
N TYR A 482 -6.57 12.88 -14.39
CA TYR A 482 -7.33 12.70 -15.61
C TYR A 482 -8.53 13.64 -15.56
N GLU A 483 -8.48 14.71 -16.33
CA GLU A 483 -9.54 15.70 -16.43
C GLU A 483 -10.38 15.44 -17.69
N ALA A 484 -11.68 15.20 -17.51
CA ALA A 484 -12.64 15.26 -18.60
C ALA A 484 -12.80 16.74 -18.99
N ASP A 485 -12.22 17.13 -20.12
CA ASP A 485 -12.36 18.46 -20.73
C ASP A 485 -13.62 18.48 -21.61
N MET A 486 -14.77 18.45 -20.96
CA MET A 486 -16.06 18.48 -21.65
C MET A 486 -16.30 19.87 -22.21
N LYS A 487 -16.71 19.95 -23.47
CA LYS A 487 -17.03 21.21 -24.18
C LYS A 487 -18.50 21.24 -24.57
N GLU A 488 -19.16 22.32 -24.16
CA GLU A 488 -20.56 22.60 -24.47
C GLU A 488 -20.61 23.34 -25.82
N ALA A 489 -21.17 22.71 -26.85
CA ALA A 489 -21.50 23.39 -28.09
C ALA A 489 -23.00 23.71 -28.13
N HIS A 490 -23.33 24.98 -28.34
CA HIS A 490 -24.70 25.40 -28.59
C HIS A 490 -24.97 25.31 -30.09
N LYS A 491 -25.91 24.43 -30.46
CA LYS A 491 -26.44 24.42 -31.82
C LYS A 491 -27.43 25.56 -31.97
N VAL A 492 -27.07 26.54 -32.80
CA VAL A 492 -27.98 27.64 -33.13
C VAL A 492 -28.93 27.17 -34.24
N ASP A 493 -29.97 26.42 -33.87
CA ASP A 493 -31.03 25.97 -34.79
C ASP A 493 -32.01 27.11 -35.10
N LYS A 494 -31.54 28.21 -35.69
CA LYS A 494 -32.48 29.19 -36.29
C LYS A 494 -31.94 29.80 -37.57
N ASN A 495 -32.70 29.55 -38.64
CA ASN A 495 -32.67 30.29 -39.90
C ASN A 495 -33.15 31.73 -39.65
N TYR A 496 -32.28 32.60 -39.13
CA TYR A 496 -32.51 34.04 -39.07
C TYR A 496 -31.82 34.73 -40.25
N ASP A 497 -32.19 34.35 -41.47
CA ASP A 497 -31.76 35.02 -42.71
C ASP A 497 -32.12 36.53 -42.74
N THR A 498 -32.92 37.01 -41.78
CA THR A 498 -33.37 38.41 -41.73
C THR A 498 -32.60 39.31 -40.75
N GLU A 499 -31.79 38.77 -39.84
CA GLU A 499 -31.02 39.60 -38.86
C GLU A 499 -29.52 39.66 -39.13
N PHE A 500 -28.97 38.75 -39.95
CA PHE A 500 -27.59 38.80 -40.41
C PHE A 500 -27.55 39.11 -41.90
N GLN A 501 -27.42 40.39 -42.28
CA GLN A 501 -27.20 40.77 -43.68
C GLN A 501 -25.76 40.46 -44.10
N GLY A 502 -25.53 39.20 -44.46
CA GLY A 502 -24.33 38.70 -45.09
C GLY A 502 -24.55 37.23 -45.41
N VAL A 503 -24.17 36.79 -46.61
CA VAL A 503 -24.27 35.38 -47.01
C VAL A 503 -23.47 34.54 -46.02
N ILE A 504 -24.14 33.88 -45.08
CA ILE A 504 -23.53 32.87 -44.24
C ILE A 504 -23.57 31.59 -45.07
N SER A 505 -22.40 31.04 -45.42
CA SER A 505 -22.30 29.75 -46.08
C SER A 505 -23.06 28.68 -45.29
N ASN A 506 -23.59 27.66 -45.98
CA ASN A 506 -24.49 26.62 -45.47
C ASN A 506 -23.98 25.73 -44.31
N ASP A 507 -22.95 26.12 -43.56
CA ASP A 507 -22.48 25.38 -42.40
C ASP A 507 -23.16 25.88 -41.11
N PRO A 508 -23.73 24.97 -40.29
CA PRO A 508 -24.22 25.33 -38.97
C PRO A 508 -23.06 25.93 -38.15
N LYS A 509 -23.27 27.15 -37.65
CA LYS A 509 -22.30 27.79 -36.74
C LYS A 509 -22.55 27.30 -35.31
N TYR A 510 -21.59 26.58 -34.76
CA TYR A 510 -21.56 26.22 -33.35
C TYR A 510 -20.99 27.38 -32.54
N MET A 511 -21.64 27.72 -31.42
CA MET A 511 -21.00 28.56 -30.39
C MET A 511 -20.51 27.62 -29.29
N VAL A 512 -19.21 27.50 -29.14
CA VAL A 512 -18.60 26.71 -28.06
C VAL A 512 -18.49 27.59 -26.82
N LYS A 513 -19.13 27.17 -25.73
CA LYS A 513 -18.93 27.77 -24.42
C LYS A 513 -17.80 27.02 -23.72
N TYR A 514 -16.63 27.64 -23.64
CA TYR A 514 -15.52 27.11 -22.86
C TYR A 514 -15.87 27.16 -21.36
N SER A 515 -15.41 26.17 -20.60
CA SER A 515 -15.56 26.08 -19.15
C SER A 515 -15.03 27.34 -18.43
N SER A 516 -15.95 28.10 -17.83
CA SER A 516 -15.82 29.11 -16.74
C SER A 516 -14.71 30.18 -16.75
N GLY A 517 -13.90 30.32 -17.79
CA GLY A 517 -13.11 31.54 -18.00
C GLY A 517 -13.96 32.58 -18.72
N ASN A 518 -14.01 33.82 -18.22
CA ASN A 518 -14.67 34.93 -18.91
C ASN A 518 -14.35 34.92 -20.41
N VAL A 519 -15.30 34.52 -21.25
CA VAL A 519 -15.16 34.68 -22.69
C VAL A 519 -15.40 36.16 -22.96
N ILE A 520 -14.31 36.92 -23.15
CA ILE A 520 -14.39 38.24 -23.76
C ILE A 520 -14.68 38.01 -25.23
N ALA A 521 -15.95 37.76 -25.55
CA ALA A 521 -16.43 38.02 -26.90
C ALA A 521 -16.51 39.55 -27.02
N ASP A 522 -15.95 40.11 -28.09
CA ASP A 522 -16.25 41.49 -28.44
C ASP A 522 -17.77 41.60 -28.51
N GLN A 523 -18.37 42.41 -27.62
CA GLN A 523 -19.81 42.68 -27.60
C GLN A 523 -20.34 43.18 -28.95
N TYR A 524 -19.43 43.54 -29.85
CA TYR A 524 -19.67 44.17 -31.12
C TYR A 524 -18.88 43.45 -32.21
N ILE A 525 -19.60 42.90 -33.17
CA ILE A 525 -19.06 42.63 -34.51
C ILE A 525 -19.50 43.79 -35.42
N TYR A 526 -18.59 44.26 -36.28
CA TYR A 526 -18.80 45.41 -37.16
C TYR A 526 -18.82 45.03 -38.65
N PRO A 527 -19.75 44.19 -39.12
CA PRO A 527 -19.92 43.99 -40.55
C PRO A 527 -20.49 45.28 -41.16
N ASN A 528 -19.78 45.84 -42.15
CA ASN A 528 -20.15 47.07 -42.87
C ASN A 528 -20.26 48.34 -42.00
N GLY A 529 -19.52 48.42 -40.89
CA GLY A 529 -19.41 49.65 -40.09
C GLY A 529 -20.59 49.92 -39.14
N TYR A 530 -21.52 48.98 -38.96
CA TYR A 530 -22.59 49.08 -37.98
C TYR A 530 -22.32 48.15 -36.79
N PRO A 531 -22.42 48.64 -35.54
CA PRO A 531 -22.28 47.79 -34.36
C PRO A 531 -23.48 46.84 -34.25
N LEU A 532 -23.24 45.55 -34.37
CA LEU A 532 -24.21 44.53 -33.94
C LEU A 532 -23.89 44.17 -32.49
N VAL A 533 -24.82 44.46 -31.58
CA VAL A 533 -24.74 44.06 -30.17
C VAL A 533 -25.26 42.65 -30.07
N PHE A 534 -24.46 41.71 -29.55
CA PHE A 534 -25.02 40.43 -29.13
C PHE A 534 -26.10 40.69 -28.08
N GLY A 535 -27.35 40.34 -28.39
CA GLY A 535 -28.44 40.38 -27.42
C GLY A 535 -28.02 39.56 -26.21
N GLY A 536 -27.72 40.24 -25.10
CA GLY A 536 -27.19 39.61 -23.91
C GLY A 536 -28.08 38.45 -23.46
N TRP A 537 -27.46 37.31 -23.18
CA TRP A 537 -28.09 36.26 -22.40
C TRP A 537 -28.26 36.80 -20.99
N GLY A 538 -29.42 37.40 -20.73
CA GLY A 538 -29.80 37.87 -19.42
C GLY A 538 -30.43 36.75 -18.63
N ASP A 539 -29.68 36.17 -17.69
CA ASP A 539 -30.33 35.73 -16.46
C ASP A 539 -30.73 37.00 -15.71
N GLN A 540 -32.04 37.27 -15.67
CA GLN A 540 -32.73 38.41 -15.05
C GLN A 540 -32.87 39.69 -15.90
N ILE A 541 -33.97 39.74 -16.66
CA ILE A 541 -34.63 40.99 -17.01
C ILE A 541 -35.43 41.47 -15.78
N VAL A 542 -35.01 42.59 -15.19
CA VAL A 542 -35.93 43.45 -14.43
C VAL A 542 -36.37 44.58 -15.37
N PRO A 543 -37.66 44.71 -15.72
CA PRO A 543 -38.10 45.80 -16.57
C PRO A 543 -38.35 47.05 -15.70
N ASN A 544 -37.71 48.19 -16.01
CA ASN A 544 -38.45 49.32 -16.60
C ASN A 544 -37.63 50.60 -16.86
N ASN A 545 -38.10 51.27 -17.91
CA ASN A 545 -38.11 52.72 -18.18
C ASN A 545 -36.80 53.43 -18.53
N SER A 546 -36.53 53.54 -19.83
CA SER A 546 -36.93 54.77 -20.55
C SER A 546 -36.71 54.63 -22.06
N ARG A 547 -37.56 55.34 -22.79
CA ARG A 547 -37.84 55.24 -24.22
C ARG A 547 -36.72 55.82 -25.08
N SER A 548 -36.42 55.15 -26.18
CA SER A 548 -36.34 55.80 -27.49
C SER A 548 -36.99 54.89 -28.54
N ARG A 549 -38.04 55.40 -29.19
CA ARG A 549 -38.63 54.81 -30.40
C ARG A 549 -38.20 55.64 -31.61
N PRO A 550 -38.19 55.06 -32.81
CA PRO A 550 -37.55 55.60 -34.00
C PRO A 550 -38.36 56.72 -34.65
N ILE A 551 -37.65 57.57 -35.39
CA ILE A 551 -38.17 58.52 -36.35
C ILE A 551 -38.84 57.75 -37.50
N ASN A 552 -40.12 58.02 -37.77
CA ASN A 552 -40.75 57.77 -39.06
C ASN A 552 -41.37 59.08 -39.54
N ASN A 553 -40.84 59.60 -40.65
CA ASN A 553 -41.56 60.51 -41.52
C ASN A 553 -42.43 59.67 -42.45
N ILE A 554 -43.72 59.99 -42.56
CA ILE A 554 -44.47 60.16 -43.83
C ILE A 554 -45.92 60.56 -43.48
N ASN A 555 -46.28 61.73 -43.99
CA ASN A 555 -47.57 62.25 -44.44
C ASN A 555 -48.83 62.27 -43.56
N GLN A 556 -49.39 63.48 -43.61
CA GLN A 556 -50.78 63.86 -43.88
C GLN A 556 -51.71 64.18 -42.71
N ASP A 557 -52.13 65.44 -42.79
CA ASP A 557 -53.49 65.94 -42.62
C ASP A 557 -53.92 66.54 -41.28
N LEU A 558 -54.15 67.85 -41.41
CA LEU A 558 -55.37 68.57 -41.03
C LEU A 558 -55.60 68.89 -39.54
N GLU A 559 -55.41 70.19 -39.30
CA GLU A 559 -56.43 71.11 -38.79
C GLU A 559 -56.90 71.02 -37.32
N VAL A 560 -56.69 72.17 -36.67
CA VAL A 560 -57.74 72.97 -35.99
C VAL A 560 -57.92 72.80 -34.46
N ASN A 561 -57.50 73.89 -33.81
CA ASN A 561 -58.08 74.60 -32.66
C ASN A 561 -58.08 74.01 -31.24
N ALA A 562 -57.32 74.71 -30.39
CA ALA A 562 -57.77 75.44 -29.20
C ALA A 562 -58.63 74.70 -28.16
N ASN A 563 -58.00 74.33 -27.03
CA ASN A 563 -57.95 75.13 -25.80
C ASN A 563 -56.97 74.52 -24.81
#